data_AF-A0A0W0SRF8-F1
#
_entry.id   AF-A0A0W0SRF8-F1
#
_cell.length_a   1.000
_cell.length_b   1.000
_cell.length_c   1.000
_cell.angle_alpha   90.00
_cell.angle_beta   90.00
_cell.angle_gamma   90.00
#
_symmetry.space_group_name_H-M   'P 1'
#
loop_
_entity.id
_entity.type
_entity.pdbx_description
1 polymer ?
#
loop_
_entity_poly.entity_id
_entity_poly.type
_entity_poly.pdbx_seq_one_letter_code
_entity_poly.pdbx_strand_id
1 'polypeptide(L)'
;MQNKMKDTYKRLQIPMQELVQLNIKTVQSMSYIKPEEWARLRQPQDIFEKQVSVFIENGHKVLDYLEEATEILEKNLFSATAEIRENAERTMREAKSAMSKKPKTTKRKMN
;
A
#
# COMPACT_ATOMS: atom_id res chain seq x y z
N MET A 1 17.21 12.15 15.81
CA MET A 1 16.35 12.51 14.65
C MET A 1 16.66 11.68 13.40
N GLN A 2 17.92 11.40 13.06
CA GLN A 2 18.28 10.66 11.84
C GLN A 2 17.68 9.23 11.72
N ASN A 3 17.49 8.49 12.81
CA ASN A 3 16.94 7.13 12.75
C ASN A 3 15.43 7.09 12.42
N LYS A 4 14.61 8.00 12.98
CA LYS A 4 13.17 8.03 12.67
C LYS A 4 12.87 8.25 11.19
N MET A 5 13.65 9.10 10.51
CA MET A 5 13.45 9.32 9.07
C MET A 5 13.81 8.10 8.21
N LYS A 6 14.84 7.34 8.59
CA LYS A 6 15.21 6.09 7.90
C LYS A 6 14.15 5.00 8.07
N ASP A 7 13.55 4.91 9.26
CA ASP A 7 12.50 3.93 9.54
C ASP A 7 11.19 4.26 8.81
N THR A 8 10.81 5.55 8.75
CA THR A 8 9.66 5.99 7.95
C THR A 8 9.89 5.79 6.45
N TYR A 9 11.11 6.05 5.96
CA TYR A 9 11.46 5.82 4.55
C TYR A 9 11.32 4.34 4.16
N LYS A 10 11.86 3.42 4.97
CA LYS A 10 11.73 1.97 4.70
C LYS A 10 10.28 1.48 4.71
N ARG A 11 9.45 2.02 5.61
CA ARG A 11 8.01 1.69 5.70
C ARG A 11 7.22 2.14 4.48
N LEU A 12 7.62 3.23 3.83
CA LEU A 12 6.97 3.73 2.61
C LEU A 12 7.56 3.13 1.34
N GLN A 13 8.83 2.71 1.37
CA GLN A 13 9.54 2.18 0.22
C GLN A 13 8.95 0.85 -0.29
N ILE A 14 8.56 -0.04 0.62
CA ILE A 14 8.02 -1.37 0.28
C ILE A 14 6.65 -1.27 -0.42
N PRO A 15 5.62 -0.59 0.13
CA PRO A 15 4.33 -0.45 -0.54
C PRO A 15 4.45 0.24 -1.91
N MET A 16 5.35 1.23 -2.03
CA MET A 16 5.59 1.89 -3.31
C MET A 16 6.25 0.96 -4.34
N GLN A 17 7.16 0.08 -3.91
CA GLN A 17 7.75 -0.92 -4.82
C GLN A 17 6.71 -1.94 -5.30
N GLU A 18 5.83 -2.43 -4.41
CA GLU A 18 4.75 -3.35 -4.77
C GLU A 18 3.77 -2.69 -5.76
N LEU A 19 3.36 -1.44 -5.50
CA LEU A 19 2.49 -0.69 -6.43
C LEU A 19 3.16 -0.40 -7.78
N VAL A 20 4.46 -0.10 -7.82
CA VAL A 20 5.19 0.11 -9.08
C VAL A 20 5.25 -1.18 -9.90
N GLN A 21 5.53 -2.32 -9.26
CA GLN A 21 5.52 -3.61 -9.95
C GLN A 21 4.13 -3.94 -10.47
N LEU A 22 3.09 -3.69 -9.67
CA LEU A 22 1.70 -3.86 -10.07
C LEU A 22 1.36 -2.98 -11.29
N ASN A 23 1.72 -1.70 -11.27
CA ASN A 23 1.52 -0.79 -12.41
C ASN A 23 2.19 -1.30 -13.69
N ILE A 24 3.44 -1.77 -13.59
CA ILE A 24 4.17 -2.32 -14.74
C ILE A 24 3.45 -3.56 -15.28
N LYS A 25 3.09 -4.50 -14.39
CA LYS A 25 2.35 -5.72 -14.74
C LYS A 25 1.04 -5.39 -15.45
N THR A 26 0.27 -4.43 -14.92
CA THR A 26 -1.03 -4.03 -15.49
C THR A 26 -0.88 -3.38 -16.86
N VAL A 27 0.09 -2.47 -17.03
CA VAL A 27 0.34 -1.86 -18.36
C VAL A 27 0.77 -2.92 -19.37
N GLN A 28 1.62 -3.86 -18.97
CA GLN A 28 2.08 -4.95 -19.85
C GLN A 28 0.97 -5.95 -20.19
N SER A 29 -0.03 -6.12 -19.32
CA SER A 29 -1.12 -7.06 -19.53
C SER A 29 -2.24 -6.51 -20.39
N MET A 30 -2.35 -5.19 -20.58
CA MET A 30 -3.42 -4.57 -21.36
C MET A 30 -3.49 -5.13 -22.80
N SER A 31 -4.70 -5.44 -23.22
CA SER A 31 -4.98 -5.91 -24.58
C SER A 31 -5.20 -4.76 -25.53
N TYR A 32 -4.77 -4.98 -26.76
CA TYR A 32 -4.99 -4.11 -27.90
C TYR A 32 -5.20 -4.98 -29.14
N ILE A 33 -5.80 -4.40 -30.18
CA ILE A 33 -5.97 -5.09 -31.47
C ILE A 33 -4.60 -5.23 -32.12
N LYS A 34 -4.14 -6.47 -32.31
CA LYS A 34 -2.82 -6.76 -32.86
C LYS A 34 -2.78 -6.49 -34.37
N PRO A 35 -1.62 -6.11 -34.94
CA PRO A 35 -1.49 -5.88 -36.39
C PRO A 35 -1.98 -7.04 -37.25
N GLU A 36 -1.78 -8.29 -36.82
CA GLU A 36 -2.23 -9.48 -37.54
C GLU A 36 -3.75 -9.67 -37.49
N GLU A 37 -4.39 -9.17 -36.44
CA GLU A 37 -5.85 -9.17 -36.29
C GLU A 37 -6.48 -8.09 -37.16
N TRP A 38 -5.85 -6.92 -37.27
CA TRP A 38 -6.28 -5.84 -38.17
C TRP A 38 -6.38 -6.31 -39.63
N ALA A 39 -5.42 -7.12 -40.09
CA ALA A 39 -5.43 -7.67 -41.44
C ALA A 39 -6.61 -8.64 -41.72
N ARG A 40 -7.29 -9.12 -40.67
CA ARG A 40 -8.43 -10.05 -40.76
C ARG A 40 -9.79 -9.37 -40.65
N LEU A 41 -9.84 -8.11 -40.21
CA LEU A 41 -11.08 -7.33 -40.12
C LEU A 41 -11.48 -6.89 -41.53
N ARG A 42 -12.64 -7.36 -42.01
CA ARG A 42 -13.11 -7.10 -43.38
C ARG A 42 -14.31 -6.17 -43.43
N GLN A 43 -15.08 -6.13 -42.35
CA GLN A 43 -16.28 -5.32 -42.26
C GLN A 43 -16.24 -4.39 -41.03
N PRO A 44 -16.95 -3.25 -41.07
CA PRO A 44 -17.04 -2.35 -39.92
C PRO A 44 -17.60 -3.02 -38.66
N GLN A 45 -18.50 -4.01 -38.80
CA GLN A 45 -19.04 -4.78 -37.67
C GLN A 45 -17.93 -5.53 -36.92
N ASP A 46 -17.00 -6.16 -37.64
CA ASP A 46 -15.87 -6.92 -37.05
C ASP A 46 -15.00 -6.01 -36.17
N ILE A 47 -14.79 -4.76 -36.59
CA ILE A 47 -14.03 -3.77 -35.84
C ILE A 47 -14.74 -3.44 -34.53
N PHE A 48 -16.05 -3.23 -34.57
CA PHE A 48 -16.84 -2.92 -33.37
C PHE A 48 -16.84 -4.08 -32.39
N GLU A 49 -17.10 -5.30 -32.85
CA GLU A 49 -17.07 -6.51 -32.01
C GLU A 49 -15.69 -6.68 -31.35
N LYS A 50 -14.61 -6.46 -32.10
CA LYS A 50 -13.25 -6.55 -31.57
C LYS A 50 -12.96 -5.48 -30.52
N GLN A 51 -13.41 -4.24 -30.72
CA GLN A 51 -13.25 -3.16 -29.74
C GLN A 51 -14.02 -3.45 -28.45
N VAL A 52 -15.25 -3.97 -28.54
CA VAL A 52 -16.03 -4.39 -27.37
C VAL A 52 -15.32 -5.53 -26.63
N SER A 53 -14.81 -6.52 -27.36
CA SER A 53 -14.05 -7.62 -26.76
C SER A 53 -12.80 -7.13 -26.01
N VAL A 54 -12.00 -6.25 -26.62
CA VAL A 54 -10.81 -5.65 -25.97
C VAL A 54 -11.21 -4.80 -24.77
N PHE A 55 -12.30 -4.03 -24.86
CA PHE A 55 -12.81 -3.23 -23.75
C PHE A 55 -13.22 -4.10 -22.56
N ILE A 56 -13.97 -5.18 -22.80
CA ILE A 56 -14.37 -6.12 -21.75
C ILE A 56 -13.15 -6.77 -21.10
N GLU A 57 -12.20 -7.24 -21.92
CA GLU A 57 -10.97 -7.86 -21.41
C GLU A 57 -10.14 -6.89 -20.56
N ASN A 58 -9.96 -5.65 -21.03
CA ASN A 58 -9.25 -4.62 -20.28
C ASN A 58 -10.03 -4.18 -19.03
N GLY A 59 -11.36 -4.19 -19.08
CA GLY A 59 -12.22 -3.95 -17.93
C GLY A 59 -11.94 -4.94 -16.79
N HIS A 60 -11.85 -6.23 -17.10
CA HIS A 60 -11.45 -7.25 -16.11
C HIS A 60 -10.06 -6.97 -15.53
N LYS A 61 -9.07 -6.66 -16.37
CA LYS A 61 -7.69 -6.35 -15.91
C LYS A 61 -7.62 -5.11 -15.01
N VAL A 62 -8.45 -4.10 -15.28
CA VAL A 62 -8.55 -2.91 -14.41
C VAL A 62 -9.20 -3.27 -13.08
N LEU A 63 -10.23 -4.10 -13.07
CA LEU A 63 -10.84 -4.57 -11.82
C LEU A 63 -9.85 -5.38 -10.98
N ASP A 64 -9.13 -6.32 -11.61
CA ASP A 64 -8.07 -7.10 -10.95
C ASP A 64 -6.97 -6.17 -10.37
N TYR A 65 -6.56 -5.15 -11.14
CA TYR A 65 -5.61 -4.15 -10.65
C TYR A 65 -6.12 -3.40 -9.42
N LEU A 66 -7.40 -2.98 -9.41
CA LEU A 66 -7.99 -2.26 -8.29
C LEU A 66 -8.07 -3.14 -7.04
N GLU A 67 -8.39 -4.42 -7.21
CA GLU A 67 -8.38 -5.42 -6.13
C GLU A 67 -6.95 -5.59 -5.56
N GLU A 68 -5.96 -5.92 -6.40
CA GLU A 68 -4.57 -6.09 -5.99
C GLU A 68 -3.99 -4.81 -5.33
N ALA A 69 -4.31 -3.63 -5.87
CA ALA A 69 -3.86 -2.35 -5.31
C ALA A 69 -4.48 -2.08 -3.93
N THR A 70 -5.75 -2.43 -3.75
CA THR A 70 -6.45 -2.29 -2.47
C THR A 70 -5.84 -3.22 -1.43
N GLU A 71 -5.56 -4.47 -1.76
CA GLU A 71 -4.91 -5.41 -0.84
C GLU A 71 -3.52 -4.93 -0.38
N ILE A 72 -2.71 -4.40 -1.30
CA ILE A 72 -1.41 -3.80 -0.98
C ILE A 72 -1.60 -2.66 0.02
N LEU A 73 -2.53 -1.74 -0.24
CA LEU A 73 -2.77 -0.59 0.62
C LEU A 73 -3.31 -1.02 2.00
N GLU A 74 -4.27 -1.94 2.05
CA GLU A 74 -4.86 -2.44 3.29
C GLU A 74 -3.84 -3.13 4.18
N LYS A 75 -3.01 -4.03 3.63
CA LYS A 75 -1.95 -4.71 4.38
C LYS A 75 -0.98 -3.71 5.03
N ASN A 76 -0.63 -2.66 4.29
CA ASN A 76 0.30 -1.64 4.77
C ASN A 76 -0.37 -0.67 5.77
N LEU A 77 -1.65 -0.36 5.60
CA LEU A 77 -2.39 0.49 6.54
C LEU A 77 -2.71 -0.24 7.86
N PHE A 78 -3.07 -1.53 7.78
CA PHE A 78 -3.34 -2.37 8.94
C PHE A 78 -2.08 -2.60 9.79
N SER A 79 -0.93 -2.89 9.15
CA SER A 79 0.34 -3.02 9.86
C SER A 79 0.79 -1.71 10.52
N ALA A 80 0.66 -0.57 9.83
CA ALA A 80 1.00 0.74 10.39
C ALA A 80 0.14 1.09 11.62
N THR A 81 -1.18 0.84 11.56
CA THR A 81 -2.10 1.14 12.68
C THR A 81 -1.90 0.22 13.87
N ALA A 82 -1.64 -1.08 13.65
CA ALA A 82 -1.31 -2.04 14.71
C ALA A 82 -0.04 -1.64 15.48
N GLU A 83 1.02 -1.25 14.76
CA GLU A 83 2.26 -0.80 15.40
C GLU A 83 2.12 0.52 16.16
N ILE A 84 1.32 1.46 15.65
CA ILE A 84 1.03 2.73 16.36
C ILE A 84 0.31 2.44 17.67
N ARG A 85 -0.69 1.55 17.64
CA ARG A 85 -1.42 1.12 18.84
C ARG A 85 -0.49 0.48 19.85
N GLU A 86 0.36 -0.46 19.42
CA GLU A 86 1.32 -1.13 20.31
C GLU A 86 2.30 -0.14 20.96
N ASN A 87 2.83 0.81 20.19
CA ASN A 87 3.73 1.84 20.72
C ASN A 87 3.03 2.78 21.71
N ALA A 88 1.77 3.14 21.45
CA ALA A 88 0.96 3.94 22.37
C ALA A 88 0.71 3.18 23.69
N GLU A 89 0.35 1.90 23.61
CA GLU A 89 0.17 1.04 24.79
C GLU A 89 1.46 0.88 25.60
N ARG A 90 2.62 0.67 24.94
CA ARG A 90 3.93 0.62 25.60
C ARG A 90 4.25 1.94 26.31
N THR A 91 4.10 3.06 25.61
CA THR A 91 4.36 4.40 26.18
C THR A 91 3.47 4.66 27.41
N MET A 92 2.20 4.26 27.35
CA MET A 92 1.26 4.41 28.46
C MET A 92 1.64 3.53 29.66
N ARG A 93 2.10 2.29 29.43
CA ARG A 93 2.60 1.39 30.48
C ARG A 93 3.89 1.91 31.12
N GLU A 94 4.80 2.46 30.32
CA GLU A 94 6.04 3.08 30.80
C GLU A 94 5.74 4.34 31.64
N ALA A 95 4.86 5.22 31.18
CA ALA A 95 4.42 6.40 31.92
C ALA A 95 3.75 6.01 33.25
N LYS A 96 2.87 4.99 33.24
CA LYS A 96 2.23 4.47 34.46
C LYS A 96 3.25 3.88 35.44
N SER A 97 4.25 3.16 34.94
CA SER A 97 5.34 2.59 35.74
C SER A 97 6.28 3.66 36.31
N ALA A 98 6.50 4.75 35.58
CA ALA A 98 7.29 5.89 36.06
C ALA A 98 6.56 6.68 37.16
N MET A 99 5.24 6.86 37.02
CA MET A 99 4.41 7.54 38.02
C MET A 99 4.17 6.71 39.29
N SER A 100 4.18 5.38 39.19
CA SER A 100 4.04 4.49 40.37
C SER A 100 5.32 4.40 41.21
N LYS A 101 6.49 4.72 40.63
CA LYS A 101 7.75 4.87 41.36
C LYS A 101 7.76 6.22 42.10
N LYS A 102 7.34 6.24 43.36
CA LYS A 102 7.41 7.43 44.24
C LYS A 102 8.79 8.11 44.16
N PRO A 103 8.89 9.44 44.01
CA PRO A 103 10.15 10.14 44.21
C PRO A 103 10.56 9.93 45.68
N LYS A 104 11.75 9.38 45.91
CA LYS A 104 12.34 9.39 47.26
C LYS A 104 12.49 10.86 47.63
N THR A 105 11.63 11.33 48.53
CA THR A 105 11.77 12.61 49.21
C THR A 105 13.12 12.62 49.89
N THR A 106 14.12 13.17 49.19
CA THR A 106 15.37 13.57 49.80
C THR A 106 15.01 14.73 50.70
N LYS A 107 14.69 14.43 51.96
CA LYS A 107 14.69 15.43 53.02
C LYS A 107 16.09 16.04 53.05
N ARG A 108 16.24 17.15 52.35
CA ARG A 108 17.36 18.08 52.49
C ARG A 108 17.37 18.46 53.97
N LYS A 109 18.34 17.92 54.72
CA LYS A 109 18.65 18.41 56.05
C LYS A 109 18.98 19.89 55.88
N MET A 110 18.12 20.77 56.37
CA MET A 110 18.46 22.16 56.61
C MET A 110 19.18 22.16 57.96
N ASN A 111 20.42 22.61 57.93
CA ASN A 111 21.24 22.90 59.10
C ASN A 111 20.59 24.00 59.94
#